data_AF-A0A7K5LYS1-F1
#
_entry.id   AF-A0A7K5LYS1-F1
#
_cell.length_a   1.000
_cell.length_b   1.000
_cell.length_c   1.000
_cell.angle_alpha   90.00
_cell.angle_beta   90.00
_cell.angle_gamma   90.00
#
_symmetry.space_group_name_H-M   'P 1'
#
loop_
_entity.id
_entity.type
_entity.pdbx_description
1 polymer ?
#
loop_
_entity_poly.entity_id
_entity_poly.type
_entity_poly.pdbx_seq_one_letter_code
_entity_poly.pdbx_strand_id
1 'polypeptide(L)'
;TTAATLERFTVNFTITNLPYTSDLENPDSARFRATRRVMNTLLDRLLKDISIGPAFHGCEATDFRPGSDRDQTRVDAVCTYSKEPWAAPLDRVGLYHQVSNKTRGITQLGPYSLDKDSLYVNG
;
A
#
# COMPACT_ATOMS: atom_id res chain seq x y z
N THR A 1 -18.59 -8.49 26.40
CA THR A 1 -17.33 -8.29 25.66
C THR A 1 -17.68 -7.95 24.24
N THR A 2 -17.45 -6.71 23.82
CA THR A 2 -17.64 -6.32 22.42
C THR A 2 -16.49 -6.92 21.62
N ALA A 3 -16.78 -7.57 20.49
CA ALA A 3 -15.75 -8.23 19.68
C ALA A 3 -14.98 -7.22 18.82
N ALA A 4 -13.71 -7.52 18.53
CA ALA A 4 -12.91 -6.77 17.57
C ALA A 4 -13.60 -6.69 16.21
N THR A 5 -13.49 -5.54 15.54
CA THR A 5 -14.01 -5.32 14.18
C THR A 5 -12.89 -5.30 13.15
N LEU A 6 -13.20 -5.65 11.90
CA LEU A 6 -12.28 -5.48 10.79
C LEU A 6 -12.50 -4.09 10.17
N GLU A 7 -11.48 -3.25 10.26
CA GLU A 7 -11.45 -1.94 9.63
C GLU A 7 -10.47 -1.91 8.46
N ARG A 8 -10.63 -0.92 7.57
CA ARG A 8 -9.82 -0.75 6.37
C ARG A 8 -9.20 0.64 6.33
N PHE A 9 -8.00 0.70 5.78
CA PHE A 9 -7.31 1.94 5.43
C PHE A 9 -6.74 1.81 4.03
N THR A 10 -6.46 2.93 3.37
CA THR A 10 -5.85 2.95 2.04
C THR A 10 -4.41 3.40 2.13
N VAL A 11 -3.57 2.83 1.27
CA VAL A 11 -2.21 3.28 1.01
C VAL A 11 -2.09 3.52 -0.47
N ASN A 12 -1.70 4.73 -0.85
CA ASN A 12 -1.53 5.13 -2.24
C ASN A 12 -0.10 5.64 -2.41
N PHE A 13 0.55 5.30 -3.52
CA PHE A 13 1.89 5.79 -3.86
C PHE A 13 2.13 5.65 -5.36
N THR A 14 3.13 6.36 -5.88
CA THR A 14 3.56 6.28 -7.28
C THR A 14 4.90 5.59 -7.36
N ILE A 15 4.97 4.56 -8.21
CA ILE A 15 6.22 3.90 -8.60
C ILE A 15 6.76 4.60 -9.84
N THR A 16 8.06 4.93 -9.84
CA THR A 16 8.71 5.70 -10.91
C THR A 16 9.51 4.85 -11.90
N ASN A 17 9.66 3.56 -11.63
CA ASN A 17 10.33 2.60 -12.50
C ASN A 17 9.42 1.43 -12.92
N LEU A 18 8.11 1.69 -13.03
CA LEU A 18 7.12 0.73 -13.52
C LEU A 18 6.28 1.42 -14.60
N PRO A 19 6.62 1.24 -15.88
CA PRO A 19 5.88 1.87 -16.96
C PRO A 19 4.44 1.40 -17.03
N TYR A 20 3.53 2.36 -17.11
CA TYR A 20 2.11 2.08 -17.28
C TYR A 20 1.85 1.55 -18.70
N THR A 21 1.01 0.52 -18.80
CA THR A 21 0.64 -0.14 -20.05
C THR A 21 -0.82 -0.56 -20.00
N SER A 22 -1.46 -0.78 -21.15
CA SER A 22 -2.84 -1.27 -21.24
C SER A 22 -3.05 -2.60 -20.49
N ASP A 23 -2.00 -3.41 -20.32
CA ASP A 23 -2.10 -4.62 -19.50
C ASP A 23 -2.30 -4.29 -18.01
N LEU A 24 -1.74 -3.19 -17.51
CA LEU A 24 -1.96 -2.74 -16.12
C LEU A 24 -3.35 -2.09 -15.94
N GLU A 25 -4.04 -1.75 -17.02
CA GLU A 25 -5.44 -1.31 -16.99
C GLU A 25 -6.42 -2.48 -16.88
N ASN A 26 -6.03 -3.65 -17.40
CA ASN A 26 -6.89 -4.83 -17.48
C ASN A 26 -6.64 -5.79 -16.30
N PRO A 27 -7.59 -5.94 -15.35
CA PRO A 27 -7.44 -6.83 -14.19
C PRO A 27 -7.20 -8.31 -14.54
N ASP A 28 -7.64 -8.76 -15.72
CA ASP A 28 -7.50 -10.13 -16.18
C ASP A 28 -6.14 -10.41 -16.83
N SER A 29 -5.38 -9.35 -17.15
CA SER A 29 -4.08 -9.50 -17.78
C SER A 29 -3.09 -10.24 -16.87
N ALA A 30 -2.14 -10.95 -17.48
CA ALA A 30 -1.08 -11.62 -16.72
C ALA A 30 -0.21 -10.59 -15.97
N ARG A 31 0.04 -9.42 -16.59
CA ARG A 31 0.87 -8.36 -16.01
C ARG A 31 0.22 -7.72 -14.80
N PHE A 32 -1.09 -7.43 -14.85
CA PHE A 32 -1.85 -6.90 -13.71
C PHE A 32 -1.78 -7.89 -12.55
N ARG A 33 -2.14 -9.16 -12.79
CA ARG A 33 -2.16 -10.19 -11.75
C ARG A 33 -0.78 -10.42 -11.13
N ALA A 34 0.28 -10.43 -11.94
CA ALA A 34 1.65 -10.55 -11.45
C ALA A 34 2.05 -9.33 -10.60
N THR A 35 1.80 -8.11 -11.10
CA THR A 35 2.14 -6.86 -10.41
C THR A 35 1.38 -6.75 -9.10
N ARG A 36 0.07 -7.05 -9.08
CA ARG A 36 -0.76 -7.10 -7.88
C ARG A 36 -0.19 -8.06 -6.83
N ARG A 37 0.19 -9.28 -7.22
CA ARG A 37 0.79 -10.25 -6.28
C ARG A 37 2.09 -9.74 -5.66
N VAL A 38 2.95 -9.11 -6.47
CA VAL A 38 4.19 -8.50 -5.99
C VAL A 38 3.90 -7.36 -5.03
N MET A 39 2.97 -6.44 -5.37
CA MET A 39 2.60 -5.32 -4.51
C MET A 39 2.01 -5.76 -3.18
N ASN A 40 1.08 -6.70 -3.20
CA ASN A 40 0.51 -7.27 -1.98
C ASN A 40 1.61 -7.83 -1.08
N THR A 41 2.54 -8.60 -1.65
CA THR A 41 3.66 -9.18 -0.87
C THR A 41 4.56 -8.13 -0.25
N LEU A 42 4.88 -7.06 -0.99
CA LEU A 42 5.74 -5.98 -0.51
C LEU A 42 5.05 -5.17 0.60
N LEU A 43 3.78 -4.80 0.40
CA LEU A 43 2.99 -4.05 1.40
C LEU A 43 2.74 -4.88 2.65
N ASP A 44 2.43 -6.17 2.50
CA ASP A 44 2.23 -7.07 3.64
C ASP A 44 3.49 -7.17 4.50
N ARG A 45 4.66 -7.36 3.87
CA ARG A 45 5.93 -7.43 4.60
C ARG A 45 6.23 -6.11 5.30
N LEU A 46 6.03 -4.99 4.61
CA LEU A 46 6.28 -3.66 5.16
C LEU A 46 5.40 -3.40 6.39
N LEU A 47 4.10 -3.66 6.30
CA LEU A 47 3.13 -3.31 7.35
C LEU A 47 3.16 -4.28 8.52
N LYS A 48 3.56 -5.55 8.30
CA LYS A 48 3.82 -6.50 9.39
C LYS A 48 5.03 -6.11 10.24
N ASP A 49 5.95 -5.31 9.69
CA ASP A 49 7.21 -4.93 10.33
C ASP A 49 7.17 -3.55 11.02
N ILE A 50 5.99 -2.94 11.11
CA ILE A 50 5.74 -1.69 11.83
C ILE A 50 4.70 -1.90 12.94
N SER A 51 4.39 -0.87 13.72
CA SER A 51 3.53 -0.98 14.91
C SER A 51 2.12 -1.55 14.66
N ILE A 52 1.57 -1.43 13.45
CA ILE A 52 0.26 -2.02 13.10
C ILE A 52 0.31 -3.54 12.92
N GLY A 53 1.50 -4.12 12.75
CA GLY A 53 1.72 -5.52 12.40
C GLY A 53 0.91 -6.55 13.21
N PRO A 54 0.83 -6.45 14.55
CA PRO A 54 0.05 -7.38 15.38
C PRO A 54 -1.46 -7.41 15.05
N ALA A 55 -2.01 -6.29 14.58
CA ALA A 55 -3.42 -6.15 14.22
C ALA A 55 -3.68 -6.32 12.72
N PHE A 56 -2.63 -6.35 11.90
CA PHE A 56 -2.72 -6.27 10.44
C PHE A 56 -3.01 -7.64 9.80
N HIS A 57 -3.95 -7.67 8.85
CA HIS A 57 -4.35 -8.90 8.15
C HIS A 57 -3.77 -9.01 6.74
N GLY A 58 -3.65 -7.90 6.02
CA GLY A 58 -3.15 -7.89 4.65
C GLY A 58 -3.55 -6.66 3.86
N CYS A 59 -2.87 -6.45 2.75
CA CYS A 59 -3.20 -5.44 1.75
C CYS A 59 -3.49 -6.05 0.39
N GLU A 60 -4.34 -5.35 -0.34
CA GLU A 60 -4.67 -5.65 -1.72
C GLU A 60 -4.45 -4.40 -2.56
N ALA A 61 -3.52 -4.46 -3.52
CA ALA A 61 -3.46 -3.50 -4.61
C ALA A 61 -4.72 -3.68 -5.48
N THR A 62 -5.60 -2.69 -5.43
CA THR A 62 -6.90 -2.71 -6.11
C THR A 62 -6.82 -2.14 -7.51
N ASP A 63 -5.92 -1.18 -7.74
CA ASP A 63 -5.82 -0.48 -9.01
C ASP A 63 -4.37 -0.06 -9.32
N PHE A 64 -4.06 0.00 -10.62
CA PHE A 64 -2.85 0.56 -11.19
C PHE A 64 -3.26 1.64 -12.18
N ARG A 65 -2.87 2.89 -11.91
CA ARG A 65 -3.26 4.05 -12.72
C ARG A 65 -2.05 4.70 -13.37
N PRO A 66 -2.23 5.38 -14.51
CA PRO A 66 -1.15 6.15 -15.11
C PRO A 66 -0.67 7.23 -14.13
N GLY A 67 0.66 7.37 -14.01
CA GLY A 67 1.28 8.49 -13.31
C GLY A 67 1.41 9.73 -14.19
N SER A 68 2.18 10.71 -13.73
CA SER A 68 2.43 11.95 -14.47
C SER A 68 3.34 11.72 -15.69
N ASP A 69 4.25 10.75 -15.59
CA ASP A 69 5.16 10.35 -16.66
C ASP A 69 4.86 8.92 -17.14
N ARG A 70 5.29 8.60 -18.37
CA ARG A 70 5.06 7.28 -19.00
C ARG A 70 5.63 6.10 -18.19
N ASP A 71 6.72 6.34 -17.48
CA ASP A 71 7.40 5.32 -16.67
C ASP A 71 6.84 5.22 -15.24
N GLN A 72 5.80 6.00 -14.93
CA GLN A 72 5.16 6.02 -13.64
C GLN A 72 3.84 5.24 -13.62
N THR A 73 3.65 4.47 -12.55
CA THR A 73 2.38 3.82 -12.23
C THR A 73 1.99 4.18 -10.81
N ARG A 74 0.81 4.77 -10.64
CA ARG A 74 0.19 4.96 -9.33
C ARG A 74 -0.44 3.66 -8.87
N VAL A 75 -0.17 3.26 -7.64
CA VAL A 75 -0.73 2.08 -6.97
C VAL A 75 -1.74 2.55 -5.94
N ASP A 76 -2.94 1.99 -6.00
CA ASP A 76 -3.93 2.13 -4.92
C ASP A 76 -4.09 0.79 -4.22
N ALA A 77 -3.90 0.78 -2.91
CA ALA A 77 -4.04 -0.42 -2.10
C ALA A 77 -4.98 -0.20 -0.93
N VAL A 78 -5.76 -1.24 -0.62
CA VAL A 78 -6.65 -1.32 0.53
C VAL A 78 -6.10 -2.35 1.50
N CYS A 79 -5.93 -1.93 2.75
CA CYS A 79 -5.31 -2.70 3.80
C CYS A 79 -6.31 -2.94 4.93
N THR A 80 -6.30 -4.14 5.49
CA THR A 80 -7.27 -4.55 6.53
C THR A 80 -6.55 -4.82 7.85
N TYR A 81 -7.15 -4.37 8.95
CA TYR A 81 -6.64 -4.60 10.30
C TYR A 81 -7.79 -4.86 11.30
N SER A 82 -7.51 -5.61 12.38
CA SER A 82 -8.42 -5.76 13.51
C SER A 82 -8.32 -4.54 14.41
N LYS A 83 -9.47 -3.99 14.81
CA LYS A 83 -9.55 -2.92 15.80
C LYS A 83 -10.37 -3.39 17.00
N GLU A 84 -9.74 -3.33 18.16
CA GLU A 84 -10.44 -3.56 19.41
C GLU A 84 -11.40 -2.40 19.71
N PRO A 85 -12.56 -2.65 20.32
CA PRO A 85 -13.55 -1.60 20.61
C PRO A 85 -13.02 -0.45 21.48
N TRP A 86 -12.00 -0.72 22.30
CA TRP A 86 -11.33 0.26 23.16
C TRP A 86 -10.06 0.86 22.55
N ALA A 87 -9.61 0.37 21.39
CA ALA A 87 -8.44 0.91 20.73
C ALA A 87 -8.72 2.31 20.17
N ALA A 88 -7.70 3.17 20.21
CA ALA A 88 -7.77 4.47 19.55
C ALA A 88 -8.01 4.31 18.03
N PRO A 89 -8.55 5.33 17.35
CA PRO A 89 -8.59 5.35 15.90
C PRO A 89 -7.20 5.17 15.29
N LEU A 90 -7.15 4.69 14.04
CA LEU A 90 -5.90 4.52 13.31
C LEU A 90 -5.12 5.85 13.28
N ASP A 91 -3.89 5.82 13.82
CA ASP A 91 -2.96 6.93 13.71
C ASP A 91 -2.37 6.99 12.29
N ARG A 92 -3.08 7.68 11.39
CA ARG A 92 -2.70 7.83 9.98
C ARG A 92 -1.35 8.52 9.83
N VAL A 93 -1.06 9.49 10.68
CA VAL A 93 0.18 10.29 10.64
C VAL A 93 1.36 9.44 11.11
N GLY A 94 1.21 8.75 12.24
CA GLY A 94 2.22 7.79 12.72
C GLY A 94 2.44 6.64 11.73
N LEU A 95 1.38 6.16 11.08
CA LEU A 95 1.48 5.14 10.04
C LEU A 95 2.25 5.65 8.81
N TYR A 96 1.93 6.87 8.34
CA TYR A 96 2.66 7.53 7.25
C TYR A 96 4.16 7.63 7.57
N HIS A 97 4.53 8.09 8.77
CA HIS A 97 5.94 8.22 9.17
C HIS A 97 6.66 6.87 9.24
N GLN A 98 6.00 5.83 9.74
CA GLN A 98 6.58 4.48 9.80
C GLN A 98 6.78 3.89 8.41
N VAL A 99 5.80 4.03 7.51
CA VAL A 99 5.91 3.63 6.11
C VAL A 99 7.02 4.40 5.42
N SER A 100 7.08 5.73 5.60
CA SER A 100 8.12 6.60 5.06
C SER A 100 9.52 6.12 5.50
N ASN A 101 9.72 5.88 6.79
CA ASN A 101 10.99 5.38 7.31
C ASN A 101 11.38 4.02 6.72
N LYS A 102 10.44 3.04 6.73
CA LYS A 102 10.68 1.70 6.16
C LYS A 102 10.91 1.70 4.64
N THR A 103 10.52 2.76 3.94
CA THR A 103 10.72 2.95 2.49
C THR A 103 11.84 3.94 2.16
N ARG A 104 12.79 4.16 3.09
CA ARG A 104 13.94 5.07 2.90
C ARG A 104 13.51 6.49 2.55
N GLY A 105 12.53 7.01 3.28
CA GLY A 105 11.92 8.31 3.01
C GLY A 105 11.07 8.29 1.74
N ILE A 106 10.30 7.21 1.50
CA ILE A 106 9.39 7.08 0.35
C ILE A 106 10.16 7.07 -0.98
N THR A 107 11.40 6.59 -1.00
CA THR A 107 12.18 6.52 -2.25
C THR A 107 12.28 5.09 -2.77
N GLN A 108 12.06 4.08 -1.93
CA GLN A 108 12.26 2.69 -2.32
C GLN A 108 11.33 1.72 -1.59
N LEU A 109 10.70 0.81 -2.35
CA LEU A 109 9.97 -0.35 -1.84
C LEU A 109 10.40 -1.60 -2.59
N GLY A 110 11.29 -2.39 -1.99
CA GLY A 110 11.88 -3.56 -2.64
C GLY A 110 12.63 -3.17 -3.93
N PRO A 111 12.26 -3.73 -5.11
CA PRO A 111 12.88 -3.38 -6.38
C PRO A 111 12.32 -2.09 -7.02
N TYR A 112 11.29 -1.48 -6.41
CA TYR A 112 10.62 -0.32 -6.98
C TYR A 112 11.13 0.98 -6.40
N SER A 113 11.41 1.94 -7.29
CA SER A 113 11.65 3.33 -6.96
C SER A 113 10.32 4.05 -6.81
N LEU A 114 10.21 4.91 -5.80
CA LEU A 114 8.97 5.60 -5.47
C LEU A 114 9.13 7.11 -5.66
N ASP A 115 8.02 7.78 -5.97
CA ASP A 115 7.92 9.23 -5.86
C ASP A 115 7.75 9.62 -4.39
N LYS A 116 8.73 10.36 -3.86
CA LYS A 116 8.82 10.74 -2.45
C LYS A 116 7.61 11.52 -1.94
N ASP A 117 6.92 12.24 -2.82
CA ASP A 117 5.82 13.14 -2.45
C ASP A 117 4.44 12.47 -2.68
N SER A 118 4.42 11.21 -3.15
CA SER A 118 3.20 10.52 -3.59
C SER A 118 2.51 9.66 -2.53
N LEU A 119 3.18 9.35 -1.42
CA LEU A 119 2.61 8.50 -0.38
C LEU A 119 1.42 9.19 0.29
N TYR A 120 0.29 8.49 0.34
CA TYR A 120 -0.90 8.93 1.06
C TYR A 120 -1.52 7.77 1.83
N VAL A 121 -1.92 8.04 3.08
CA VAL A 121 -2.57 7.08 3.98
C VAL A 121 -3.90 7.65 4.43
N ASN A 122 -4.99 6.90 4.26
CA ASN A 122 -6.33 7.33 4.66
C ASN A 122 -7.12 6.23 5.38
N GLY A 123 -8.10 6.59 6.21
CA GLY A 123 -8.94 5.67 7.01
C GLY A 123 -10.23 6.30 7.51
#